data_AF-A0A9D7HMV8-F1
#
_entry.id   AF-A0A9D7HMV8-F1
#
_cell.length_a   1.000
_cell.length_b   1.000
_cell.length_c   1.000
_cell.angle_alpha   90.00
_cell.angle_beta   90.00
_cell.angle_gamma   90.00
#
_symmetry.space_group_name_H-M   'P 1'
#
loop_
_entity.id
_entity.type
_entity.pdbx_description
1 polymer ?
#
loop_
_entity_poly.entity_id
_entity_poly.type
_entity_poly.pdbx_seq_one_letter_code
_entity_poly.pdbx_strand_id
1 'polypeptide(L)'
;MNTLRTLSLLLILVSTTQAQITSFLSVAGRDVVNDQNEVVKLRGINMDGYFWAWDWDQNLHNDYADASDIRFLDSLGANAIRLCLNYNYFATNDGFDYIDRYLTWCDTVGIYVLLDMHVVPQGNGIFTNPAAQQQLIDIWQGIAERYAAREVVLGYDLMNEPWPGDSALWYTYANRLIDSIRVIDPGHIIMVENTLDGELFEVINEPNILYSYHDYSPFAVTHAAADWVGDTPMPADYGYPGDVLSGTEWLTYSEDQPYWTTSRATWQPWDSGNLIVPAGADFAYAKPNVYGNVGDVYYDDMTASRNGVAHAVYNGGAEQESSSQSGQPAVWSFYTSGSHSGAWSTLAHSGSRSLRISGTQDGWGVWGQGGWVLTTPFLRVSGGDTLRVTGYMRAPGINGGGASLGFDYMSGIFEHYDRQHLRDDIERYVSWSAAHTLPIWCGEFGCMSAAPDSSQENLVRDKIAVMNEAGLGWAMWSYRAPQPPSFTLFYDDSVDVPLTRVIADGFAGATWPNAIQDLTIAHEGADVLLAWSALPGAASYTIYASPVYSLDLNAYTIIGNSVTSGFRHVNGLGPAMQFYLVTAHYE
;
A
#
# COMPACT_ATOMS: atom_id res chain seq x y z
N MET A 1 -34.90 -48.26 11.51
CA MET A 1 -33.65 -48.29 12.29
C MET A 1 -32.78 -47.16 11.76
N ASN A 2 -32.92 -45.96 12.34
CA ASN A 2 -32.00 -44.86 12.04
C ASN A 2 -30.81 -45.01 13.00
N THR A 3 -29.65 -45.35 12.45
CA THR A 3 -28.38 -45.33 13.18
C THR A 3 -28.03 -43.89 13.52
N LEU A 4 -28.27 -43.50 14.78
CA LEU A 4 -27.68 -42.30 15.37
C LEU A 4 -26.15 -42.43 15.28
N ARG A 5 -25.52 -41.51 14.55
CA ARG A 5 -24.06 -41.35 14.53
C ARG A 5 -23.71 -40.22 15.50
N THR A 6 -23.02 -40.54 16.58
CA THR A 6 -22.49 -39.56 17.52
C THR A 6 -21.16 -39.03 16.97
N LEU A 7 -21.07 -37.73 16.72
CA LEU A 7 -19.80 -37.06 16.42
C LEU A 7 -19.29 -36.43 17.72
N SER A 8 -18.10 -36.84 18.17
CA SER A 8 -17.44 -36.24 19.33
C SER A 8 -16.34 -35.31 18.83
N LEU A 9 -16.49 -34.00 19.00
CA LEU A 9 -15.43 -33.03 18.74
C LEU A 9 -14.55 -32.88 19.99
N LEU A 10 -13.24 -33.01 19.82
CA LEU A 10 -12.25 -32.73 20.86
C LEU A 10 -11.72 -31.31 20.63
N LEU A 11 -12.15 -30.33 21.44
CA LEU A 11 -11.51 -29.01 21.46
C LEU A 11 -10.18 -29.14 22.19
N ILE A 12 -9.08 -28.80 21.51
CA ILE A 12 -7.76 -28.65 22.13
C ILE A 12 -7.48 -27.14 22.17
N LEU A 13 -7.68 -26.51 23.33
CA LEU A 13 -7.17 -25.17 23.58
C LEU A 13 -5.67 -25.32 23.88
N VAL A 14 -4.83 -25.00 22.89
CA VAL A 14 -3.41 -24.79 23.14
C VAL A 14 -3.24 -23.32 23.48
N SER A 15 -3.06 -23.00 24.76
CA SER A 15 -2.58 -21.67 25.14
C SER A 15 -1.10 -21.58 24.76
N THR A 16 -0.79 -21.09 23.58
CA THR A 16 0.52 -20.51 23.32
C THR A 16 0.44 -19.05 23.73
N THR A 17 0.45 -18.77 25.03
CA THR A 17 0.94 -17.45 25.43
C THR A 17 2.39 -17.41 24.96
N GLN A 18 2.69 -16.65 23.92
CA GLN A 18 4.07 -16.31 23.62
C GLN A 18 4.66 -15.77 24.92
N ALA A 19 5.84 -16.27 25.30
CA ALA A 19 6.45 -15.88 26.56
C ALA A 19 6.59 -14.35 26.58
N GLN A 20 6.38 -13.72 27.75
CA GLN A 20 6.66 -12.30 27.92
C GLN A 20 8.07 -11.99 27.39
N ILE A 21 8.26 -10.80 26.81
CA ILE A 21 9.58 -10.37 26.39
C ILE A 21 10.45 -10.23 27.63
N THR A 22 11.56 -10.98 27.67
CA THR A 22 12.50 -10.99 28.80
C THR A 22 13.93 -10.65 28.39
N SER A 23 14.13 -10.17 27.16
CA SER A 23 15.46 -9.88 26.63
C SER A 23 15.43 -8.82 25.52
N PHE A 24 16.40 -7.91 25.57
CA PHE A 24 16.74 -7.05 24.44
C PHE A 24 17.20 -7.87 23.25
N LEU A 25 16.87 -7.40 22.04
CA LEU A 25 17.44 -7.92 20.82
C LEU A 25 18.69 -7.12 20.42
N SER A 26 19.61 -7.78 19.72
CA SER A 26 20.84 -7.18 19.22
C SER A 26 21.20 -7.74 17.85
N VAL A 27 22.14 -7.09 17.18
CA VAL A 27 22.63 -7.54 15.87
C VAL A 27 23.87 -8.41 16.06
N ALA A 28 23.87 -9.60 15.46
CA ALA A 28 25.02 -10.49 15.41
C ALA A 28 25.26 -10.94 13.96
N GLY A 29 26.25 -10.34 13.30
CA GLY A 29 26.54 -10.60 11.90
C GLY A 29 25.35 -10.20 11.02
N ARG A 30 24.71 -11.17 10.36
CA ARG A 30 23.58 -10.94 9.44
C ARG A 30 22.21 -11.15 10.09
N ASP A 31 22.17 -11.42 11.39
CA ASP A 31 20.95 -11.80 12.09
C ASP A 31 20.67 -10.86 13.27
N VAL A 32 19.38 -10.76 13.62
CA VAL A 32 18.91 -10.25 14.90
C VAL A 32 18.85 -11.43 15.87
N VAL A 33 19.37 -11.26 17.08
CA VAL A 33 19.46 -12.31 18.09
C VAL A 33 18.98 -11.85 19.46
N ASN A 34 18.50 -12.79 20.28
CA ASN A 34 18.22 -12.56 21.71
C ASN A 34 19.51 -12.61 22.55
N ASP A 35 19.38 -12.48 23.88
CA ASP A 35 20.50 -12.52 24.83
C ASP A 35 21.15 -13.91 24.97
N GLN A 36 20.49 -14.98 24.49
CA GLN A 36 21.09 -16.31 24.31
C GLN A 36 21.75 -16.52 22.95
N ASN A 37 21.83 -15.48 22.12
CA ASN A 37 22.39 -15.51 20.77
C ASN A 37 21.61 -16.46 19.81
N GLU A 38 20.32 -16.66 20.08
CA GLU A 38 19.39 -17.37 19.20
C GLU A 38 18.81 -16.39 18.19
N VAL A 39 18.70 -16.83 16.93
CA VAL A 39 18.20 -15.98 15.84
C VAL A 39 16.70 -15.71 16.01
N VAL A 40 16.34 -14.43 15.99
CA VAL A 40 14.96 -13.95 15.99
C VAL A 40 14.65 -13.40 14.60
N LYS A 41 13.77 -14.08 13.86
CA LYS A 41 13.27 -13.59 12.57
C LYS A 41 12.06 -12.68 12.81
N LEU A 42 12.27 -11.38 12.61
CA LEU A 42 11.24 -10.35 12.76
C LEU A 42 10.18 -10.50 11.66
N ARG A 43 8.93 -10.73 12.05
CA ARG A 43 7.78 -10.80 11.16
C ARG A 43 6.66 -9.97 11.76
N GLY A 44 6.31 -8.90 11.08
CA GLY A 44 5.40 -7.91 11.64
C GLY A 44 4.43 -7.28 10.67
N ILE A 45 3.70 -6.32 11.22
CA ILE A 45 2.74 -5.47 10.52
C ILE A 45 3.05 -4.01 10.88
N ASN A 46 2.90 -3.12 9.91
CA ASN A 46 2.99 -1.67 10.11
C ASN A 46 1.67 -1.13 10.71
N MET A 47 1.80 -0.30 11.74
CA MET A 47 0.72 0.39 12.45
C MET A 47 0.82 1.89 12.13
N ASP A 48 0.15 2.33 11.07
CA ASP A 48 0.26 3.72 10.58
C ASP A 48 -0.40 4.74 11.51
N GLY A 49 -1.31 4.32 12.39
CA GLY A 49 -1.92 5.22 13.37
C GLY A 49 -2.67 6.41 12.74
N TYR A 50 -3.11 6.28 11.49
CA TYR A 50 -3.80 7.32 10.71
C TYR A 50 -3.04 8.65 10.59
N PHE A 51 -1.70 8.65 10.60
CA PHE A 51 -0.92 9.90 10.48
C PHE A 51 -1.19 10.66 9.16
N TRP A 52 -1.73 9.98 8.14
CA TRP A 52 -1.97 10.50 6.79
C TRP A 52 -3.32 11.22 6.63
N ALA A 53 -4.16 11.26 7.67
CA ALA A 53 -5.45 11.92 7.59
C ALA A 53 -5.33 13.39 7.13
N TRP A 54 -6.16 13.75 6.15
CA TRP A 54 -6.08 15.04 5.44
C TRP A 54 -6.22 16.26 6.37
N ASP A 55 -7.05 16.12 7.39
CA ASP A 55 -7.14 17.07 8.50
C ASP A 55 -6.33 16.51 9.68
N TRP A 56 -5.25 17.22 10.04
CA TRP A 56 -4.47 16.87 11.23
C TRP A 56 -5.38 16.83 12.47
N ASP A 57 -5.53 15.64 13.03
CA ASP A 57 -6.12 15.43 14.34
C ASP A 57 -5.16 14.64 15.20
N GLN A 58 -4.68 15.31 16.24
CA GLN A 58 -3.74 14.78 17.21
C GLN A 58 -4.25 13.52 17.94
N ASN A 59 -5.55 13.19 17.85
CA ASN A 59 -6.13 12.06 18.55
C ASN A 59 -6.44 10.86 17.65
N LEU A 60 -6.33 10.94 16.31
CA LEU A 60 -6.75 9.84 15.42
C LEU A 60 -6.01 8.53 15.69
N HIS A 61 -4.75 8.62 16.10
CA HIS A 61 -3.95 7.47 16.50
C HIS A 61 -4.52 6.73 17.73
N ASN A 62 -5.41 7.36 18.52
CA ASN A 62 -6.13 6.71 19.61
C ASN A 62 -7.21 5.75 19.13
N ASP A 63 -7.80 6.01 17.96
CA ASP A 63 -8.91 5.25 17.40
C ASP A 63 -8.43 4.15 16.44
N TYR A 64 -7.13 4.09 16.14
CA TYR A 64 -6.54 3.14 15.18
C TYR A 64 -6.58 1.68 15.66
N ALA A 65 -6.24 1.44 16.92
CA ALA A 65 -6.19 0.09 17.48
C ALA A 65 -6.26 0.13 19.00
N ASP A 66 -6.67 -1.00 19.57
CA ASP A 66 -6.68 -1.28 21.00
C ASP A 66 -5.96 -2.60 21.34
N ALA A 67 -6.03 -3.02 22.60
CA ALA A 67 -5.38 -4.24 23.06
C ALA A 67 -5.91 -5.52 22.37
N SER A 68 -7.15 -5.52 21.86
CA SER A 68 -7.74 -6.65 21.15
C SER A 68 -7.15 -6.81 19.75
N ASP A 69 -6.82 -5.72 19.08
CA ASP A 69 -6.09 -5.73 17.80
C ASP A 69 -4.69 -6.35 17.97
N ILE A 70 -3.96 -5.99 19.03
CA ILE A 70 -2.65 -6.57 19.33
C ILE A 70 -2.74 -8.07 19.65
N ARG A 71 -3.79 -8.50 20.38
CA ARG A 71 -4.06 -9.94 20.60
C ARG A 71 -4.44 -10.67 19.31
N PHE A 72 -5.12 -10.00 18.39
CA PHE A 72 -5.41 -10.57 17.09
C PHE A 72 -4.10 -10.81 16.30
N LEU A 73 -3.17 -9.85 16.28
CA LEU A 73 -1.86 -10.03 15.64
C LEU A 73 -1.04 -11.18 16.26
N ASP A 74 -1.05 -11.30 17.59
CA ASP A 74 -0.46 -12.45 18.31
C ASP A 74 -1.09 -13.78 17.86
N SER A 75 -2.43 -13.82 17.73
CA SER A 75 -3.13 -15.02 17.27
C SER A 75 -2.79 -15.44 15.83
N LEU A 76 -2.31 -14.52 15.00
CA LEU A 76 -1.78 -14.82 13.66
C LEU A 76 -0.32 -15.30 13.70
N GLY A 77 0.41 -15.02 14.79
CA GLY A 77 1.83 -15.35 14.97
C GLY A 77 2.79 -14.20 14.69
N ALA A 78 2.32 -12.95 14.67
CA ALA A 78 3.21 -11.78 14.58
C ALA A 78 4.13 -11.74 15.81
N ASN A 79 5.40 -11.38 15.62
CA ASN A 79 6.33 -11.17 16.73
C ASN A 79 6.91 -9.75 16.78
N ALA A 80 6.53 -8.89 15.84
CA ALA A 80 6.90 -7.49 15.82
C ALA A 80 5.77 -6.64 15.24
N ILE A 81 5.72 -5.36 15.63
CA ILE A 81 5.00 -4.30 14.92
C ILE A 81 5.95 -3.15 14.61
N ARG A 82 5.74 -2.45 13.49
CA ARG A 82 6.37 -1.15 13.20
C ARG A 82 5.37 -0.05 13.46
N LEU A 83 5.59 0.71 14.53
CA LEU A 83 4.68 1.75 15.00
C LEU A 83 5.10 3.10 14.41
N CYS A 84 4.32 3.59 13.45
CA CYS A 84 4.59 4.87 12.80
C CYS A 84 4.29 6.03 13.75
N LEU A 85 5.24 6.94 13.86
CA LEU A 85 5.20 8.13 14.69
C LEU A 85 5.17 9.39 13.82
N ASN A 86 4.49 10.41 14.33
CA ASN A 86 4.53 11.75 13.78
C ASN A 86 5.18 12.70 14.77
N TYR A 87 6.20 13.44 14.35
CA TYR A 87 6.94 14.36 15.22
C TYR A 87 6.03 15.38 15.94
N ASN A 88 4.88 15.74 15.34
CA ASN A 88 3.95 16.70 15.93
C ASN A 88 3.32 16.19 17.24
N TYR A 89 3.24 14.88 17.47
CA TYR A 89 2.74 14.30 18.73
C TYR A 89 3.64 14.63 19.93
N PHE A 90 4.91 14.99 19.68
CA PHE A 90 5.90 15.29 20.73
C PHE A 90 5.96 16.79 21.08
N ALA A 91 5.09 17.61 20.49
CA ALA A 91 4.85 18.97 20.99
C ALA A 91 4.16 18.97 22.36
N THR A 92 3.50 17.86 22.70
CA THR A 92 2.88 17.54 23.99
C THR A 92 3.38 16.17 24.46
N ASN A 93 2.78 15.61 25.52
CA ASN A 93 3.09 14.24 25.94
C ASN A 93 2.34 13.17 25.12
N ASP A 94 1.51 13.55 24.14
CA ASP A 94 0.62 12.63 23.43
C ASP A 94 1.42 11.54 22.70
N GLY A 95 2.57 11.88 22.10
CA GLY A 95 3.45 10.92 21.45
C GLY A 95 4.03 9.88 22.42
N PHE A 96 4.33 10.27 23.67
CA PHE A 96 4.80 9.33 24.68
C PHE A 96 3.67 8.43 25.19
N ASP A 97 2.49 9.01 25.43
CA ASP A 97 1.32 8.25 25.87
C ASP A 97 0.85 7.26 24.79
N TYR A 98 0.96 7.61 23.51
CA TYR A 98 0.74 6.71 22.38
C TYR A 98 1.66 5.50 22.42
N ILE A 99 2.98 5.74 22.52
CA ILE A 99 3.98 4.66 22.60
C ILE A 99 3.70 3.78 23.82
N ASP A 100 3.48 4.36 25.01
CA ASP A 100 3.26 3.60 26.24
C ASP A 100 2.05 2.65 26.17
N ARG A 101 0.97 3.05 25.48
CA ARG A 101 -0.19 2.17 25.25
C ARG A 101 0.20 0.93 24.45
N TYR A 102 0.89 1.10 23.33
CA TYR A 102 1.32 -0.02 22.48
C TYR A 102 2.35 -0.89 23.18
N LEU A 103 3.34 -0.30 23.85
CA LEU A 103 4.31 -1.06 24.64
C LEU A 103 3.61 -1.91 25.71
N THR A 104 2.57 -1.37 26.36
CA THR A 104 1.79 -2.11 27.36
C THR A 104 1.05 -3.28 26.73
N TRP A 105 0.39 -3.09 25.58
CA TRP A 105 -0.35 -4.16 24.92
C TRP A 105 0.58 -5.25 24.37
N CYS A 106 1.64 -4.86 23.67
CA CYS A 106 2.58 -5.77 23.05
C CYS A 106 3.39 -6.59 24.06
N ASP A 107 3.75 -6.01 25.21
CA ASP A 107 4.44 -6.72 26.30
C ASP A 107 3.58 -7.85 26.90
N THR A 108 2.25 -7.71 26.88
CA THR A 108 1.34 -8.77 27.40
C THR A 108 1.28 -10.02 26.52
N VAL A 109 1.66 -9.90 25.25
CA VAL A 109 1.57 -10.99 24.26
C VAL A 109 2.91 -11.32 23.60
N GLY A 110 4.01 -10.72 24.03
CA GLY A 110 5.34 -11.06 23.51
C GLY A 110 5.65 -10.53 22.10
N ILE A 111 5.06 -9.40 21.71
CA ILE A 111 5.33 -8.72 20.43
C ILE A 111 6.32 -7.58 20.65
N TYR A 112 7.37 -7.49 19.84
CA TYR A 112 8.32 -6.38 19.88
C TYR A 112 7.78 -5.15 19.13
N VAL A 113 8.12 -3.94 19.59
CA VAL A 113 7.67 -2.68 18.96
C VAL A 113 8.85 -1.92 18.39
N LEU A 114 8.92 -1.78 17.07
CA LEU A 114 9.79 -0.82 16.41
C LEU A 114 9.15 0.55 16.41
N LEU A 115 9.85 1.54 16.93
CA LEU A 115 9.42 2.94 16.89
C LEU A 115 9.96 3.58 15.62
N ASP A 116 9.07 3.94 14.70
CA ASP A 116 9.41 4.52 13.40
C ASP A 116 9.04 6.00 13.34
N MET A 117 10.02 6.88 13.14
CA MET A 117 9.70 8.29 12.85
C MET A 117 9.26 8.45 11.39
N HIS A 118 7.98 8.18 11.18
CA HIS A 118 7.37 8.17 9.87
C HIS A 118 7.21 9.57 9.28
N VAL A 119 6.75 10.51 10.11
CA VAL A 119 6.62 11.93 9.74
C VAL A 119 7.62 12.75 10.53
N VAL A 120 8.58 13.34 9.81
CA VAL A 120 9.65 14.19 10.37
C VAL A 120 9.34 15.68 10.24
N PRO A 121 9.96 16.56 11.06
CA PRO A 121 9.83 18.00 10.91
C PRO A 121 10.21 18.48 9.50
N GLN A 122 9.28 19.15 8.81
CA GLN A 122 9.43 19.65 7.43
C GLN A 122 9.58 18.58 6.33
N GLY A 123 9.30 17.30 6.60
CA GLY A 123 9.50 16.22 5.63
C GLY A 123 10.92 16.24 5.04
N ASN A 124 11.06 16.05 3.72
CA ASN A 124 12.37 16.11 3.06
C ASN A 124 13.05 17.49 3.10
N GLY A 125 12.35 18.56 3.50
CA GLY A 125 12.97 19.86 3.78
C GLY A 125 13.99 19.83 4.94
N ILE A 126 13.93 18.80 5.79
CA ILE A 126 14.79 18.63 6.97
C ILE A 126 16.29 18.66 6.64
N PHE A 127 16.70 18.12 5.48
CA PHE A 127 18.13 17.99 5.13
C PHE A 127 18.86 19.33 4.99
N THR A 128 18.11 20.41 4.74
CA THR A 128 18.65 21.77 4.61
C THR A 128 18.26 22.70 5.75
N ASN A 129 17.55 22.19 6.76
CA ASN A 129 17.06 22.98 7.89
C ASN A 129 17.65 22.52 9.23
N PRO A 130 18.67 23.22 9.77
CA PRO A 130 19.28 22.87 11.04
C PRO A 130 18.33 22.86 12.25
N ALA A 131 17.28 23.70 12.24
CA ALA A 131 16.33 23.75 13.35
C ALA A 131 15.39 22.52 13.33
N ALA A 132 14.95 22.11 12.15
CA ALA A 132 14.18 20.86 11.97
C ALA A 132 15.03 19.64 12.36
N GLN A 133 16.32 19.64 11.98
CA GLN A 133 17.25 18.57 12.37
C GLN A 133 17.45 18.49 13.88
N GLN A 134 17.60 19.65 14.54
CA GLN A 134 17.75 19.68 16.00
C GLN A 134 16.47 19.23 16.69
N GLN A 135 15.30 19.64 16.20
CA GLN A 135 14.02 19.21 16.75
C GLN A 135 13.87 17.68 16.73
N LEU A 136 14.22 17.03 15.61
CA LEU A 136 14.15 15.57 15.53
C LEU A 136 15.20 14.88 16.43
N ILE A 137 16.40 15.45 16.58
CA ILE A 137 17.39 14.99 17.58
C ILE A 137 16.78 15.04 18.99
N ASP A 138 16.18 16.17 19.37
CA ASP A 138 15.61 16.36 20.71
C ASP A 138 14.48 15.36 20.99
N ILE A 139 13.63 15.06 19.98
CA ILE A 139 12.57 14.05 20.08
C ILE A 139 13.16 12.66 20.30
N TRP A 140 14.15 12.25 19.49
CA TRP A 140 14.79 10.95 19.64
C TRP A 140 15.51 10.79 20.99
N GLN A 141 16.14 11.85 21.48
CA GLN A 141 16.73 11.84 22.83
C GLN A 141 15.65 11.64 23.90
N GLY A 142 14.51 12.33 23.81
CA GLY A 142 13.40 12.13 24.75
C GLY A 142 12.80 10.72 24.71
N ILE A 143 12.70 10.12 23.52
CA ILE A 143 12.27 8.72 23.35
C ILE A 143 13.30 7.78 24.00
N ALA A 144 14.59 7.95 23.72
CA ALA A 144 15.65 7.14 24.30
C ALA A 144 15.69 7.25 25.83
N GLU A 145 15.56 8.46 26.40
CA GLU A 145 15.56 8.70 27.85
C GLU A 145 14.44 7.92 28.56
N ARG A 146 13.28 7.80 27.92
CA ARG A 146 12.11 7.12 28.51
C ARG A 146 12.16 5.61 28.33
N TYR A 147 12.70 5.13 27.20
CA TYR A 147 12.53 3.74 26.78
C TYR A 147 13.80 2.88 26.74
N ALA A 148 14.98 3.44 27.01
CA ALA A 148 16.26 2.69 26.98
C ALA A 148 16.29 1.42 27.86
N ALA A 149 15.43 1.33 28.88
CA ALA A 149 15.34 0.16 29.77
C ALA A 149 14.16 -0.79 29.44
N ARG A 150 13.47 -0.62 28.29
CA ARG A 150 12.26 -1.37 27.94
C ARG A 150 12.53 -2.40 26.86
N GLU A 151 12.67 -3.67 27.24
CA GLU A 151 12.98 -4.78 26.33
C GLU A 151 11.93 -5.00 25.22
N VAL A 152 10.68 -4.61 25.46
CA VAL A 152 9.59 -4.65 24.45
C VAL A 152 9.87 -3.73 23.25
N VAL A 153 10.71 -2.71 23.42
CA VAL A 153 11.15 -1.86 22.30
C VAL A 153 12.17 -2.65 21.48
N LEU A 154 11.84 -2.91 20.22
CA LEU A 154 12.75 -3.55 19.27
C LEU A 154 13.97 -2.65 19.00
N GLY A 155 13.69 -1.37 18.79
CA GLY A 155 14.65 -0.40 18.32
C GLY A 155 14.00 0.88 17.84
N TYR A 156 14.82 1.69 17.16
CA TYR A 156 14.47 3.02 16.65
C TYR A 156 14.72 3.08 15.15
N ASP A 157 13.68 3.26 14.35
CA ASP A 157 13.77 3.51 12.91
C ASP A 157 13.77 5.02 12.66
N LEU A 158 14.94 5.52 12.27
CA LEU A 158 15.32 6.93 12.45
C LEU A 158 14.47 7.91 11.64
N MET A 159 14.12 7.53 10.41
CA MET A 159 13.34 8.33 9.46
C MET A 159 12.89 7.44 8.31
N ASN A 160 11.58 7.39 8.11
CA ASN A 160 10.96 6.71 6.97
C ASN A 160 11.27 7.40 5.64
N GLU A 161 11.63 6.61 4.64
CA GLU A 161 11.81 6.95 3.24
C GLU A 161 12.57 8.27 2.97
N PRO A 162 13.84 8.38 3.40
CA PRO A 162 14.64 9.59 3.15
C PRO A 162 14.79 9.88 1.65
N TRP A 163 14.48 11.11 1.23
CA TRP A 163 14.72 11.59 -0.14
C TRP A 163 15.48 12.92 -0.14
N PRO A 164 16.80 12.89 0.13
CA PRO A 164 17.61 14.10 0.30
C PRO A 164 18.04 14.81 -1.00
N GLY A 165 17.92 14.16 -2.17
CA GLY A 165 18.52 14.60 -3.44
C GLY A 165 20.02 14.26 -3.57
N ASP A 166 20.68 13.98 -2.44
CA ASP A 166 22.04 13.49 -2.31
C ASP A 166 22.09 12.57 -1.08
N SER A 167 22.28 11.26 -1.30
CA SER A 167 22.22 10.25 -0.24
C SER A 167 23.20 10.53 0.91
N ALA A 168 24.33 11.19 0.64
CA ALA A 168 25.32 11.53 1.67
C ALA A 168 24.76 12.46 2.76
N LEU A 169 23.76 13.30 2.43
CA LEU A 169 23.09 14.15 3.41
C LEU A 169 22.29 13.32 4.42
N TRP A 170 21.62 12.26 3.96
CA TRP A 170 20.91 11.35 4.84
C TRP A 170 21.87 10.66 5.80
N TYR A 171 22.91 9.98 5.29
CA TYR A 171 23.82 9.23 6.15
C TYR A 171 24.63 10.12 7.10
N THR A 172 24.99 11.34 6.68
CA THR A 172 25.59 12.33 7.59
C THR A 172 24.65 12.68 8.75
N TYR A 173 23.36 12.84 8.46
CA TYR A 173 22.38 13.18 9.49
C TYR A 173 21.98 11.97 10.35
N ALA A 174 21.85 10.78 9.76
CA ALA A 174 21.63 9.52 10.47
C ALA A 174 22.74 9.26 11.51
N ASN A 175 24.02 9.47 11.15
CA ASN A 175 25.13 9.36 12.12
C ASN A 175 24.95 10.32 13.31
N ARG A 176 24.49 11.57 13.08
CA ARG A 176 24.24 12.54 14.16
C ARG A 176 23.09 12.10 15.07
N LEU A 177 22.02 11.53 14.49
CA LEU A 177 20.91 10.97 15.26
C LEU A 177 21.37 9.79 16.10
N ILE A 178 22.12 8.86 15.50
CA ILE A 178 22.72 7.71 16.19
C ILE A 178 23.58 8.17 17.36
N ASP A 179 24.52 9.09 17.13
CA ASP A 179 25.39 9.63 18.18
C ASP A 179 24.56 10.23 19.33
N SER A 180 23.50 10.98 19.02
CA SER A 180 22.63 11.60 20.05
C SER A 180 21.84 10.58 20.86
N ILE A 181 21.39 9.49 20.24
CA ILE A 181 20.66 8.40 20.90
C ILE A 181 21.63 7.59 21.75
N ARG A 182 22.80 7.21 21.22
CA ARG A 182 23.78 6.32 21.87
C ARG A 182 24.39 6.88 23.15
N VAL A 183 24.39 8.20 23.31
CA VAL A 183 24.76 8.85 24.59
C VAL A 183 23.81 8.47 25.72
N ILE A 184 22.55 8.14 25.40
CA ILE A 184 21.48 7.82 26.36
C ILE A 184 21.20 6.31 26.35
N ASP A 185 21.13 5.71 25.17
CA ASP A 185 20.74 4.32 24.93
C ASP A 185 21.80 3.58 24.11
N PRO A 186 22.74 2.88 24.76
CA PRO A 186 23.79 2.12 24.08
C PRO A 186 23.30 0.76 23.56
N GLY A 187 22.07 0.33 23.88
CA GLY A 187 21.64 -1.06 23.78
C GLY A 187 20.77 -1.34 22.55
N HIS A 188 19.70 -0.57 22.37
CA HIS A 188 18.67 -0.88 21.38
C HIS A 188 19.19 -0.86 19.94
N ILE A 189 18.57 -1.67 19.08
CA ILE A 189 18.83 -1.65 17.65
C ILE A 189 18.44 -0.27 17.09
N ILE A 190 19.26 0.28 16.21
CA ILE A 190 18.88 1.44 15.41
C ILE A 190 18.71 0.98 13.96
N MET A 191 17.50 1.16 13.43
CA MET A 191 17.19 0.93 12.03
C MET A 191 17.62 2.14 11.19
N VAL A 192 18.28 1.87 10.06
CA VAL A 192 18.69 2.89 9.09
C VAL A 192 18.23 2.47 7.70
N GLU A 193 17.35 3.27 7.12
CA GLU A 193 16.81 3.03 5.79
C GLU A 193 17.77 3.44 4.66
N ASN A 194 17.65 2.81 3.48
CA ASN A 194 18.19 3.37 2.24
C ASN A 194 17.38 4.61 1.81
N THR A 195 17.95 5.43 0.94
CA THR A 195 17.21 6.59 0.41
C THR A 195 16.36 6.21 -0.80
N LEU A 196 15.25 6.91 -1.03
CA LEU A 196 14.37 6.71 -2.20
C LEU A 196 15.04 7.08 -3.53
N ASP A 197 16.04 7.95 -3.49
CA ASP A 197 16.86 8.40 -4.62
C ASP A 197 18.22 7.67 -4.74
N GLY A 198 18.47 6.69 -3.87
CA GLY A 198 19.69 5.88 -3.83
C GLY A 198 19.44 4.43 -4.24
N GLU A 199 20.53 3.70 -4.52
CA GLU A 199 20.42 2.28 -4.91
C GLU A 199 20.47 1.30 -3.73
N LEU A 200 21.35 1.55 -2.75
CA LEU A 200 21.65 0.67 -1.61
C LEU A 200 22.11 1.48 -0.38
N PHE A 201 22.61 0.79 0.64
CA PHE A 201 23.04 1.36 1.92
C PHE A 201 24.49 1.88 1.92
N GLU A 202 24.74 2.97 2.67
CA GLU A 202 26.07 3.31 3.15
C GLU A 202 26.31 2.64 4.52
N VAL A 203 27.50 2.04 4.70
CA VAL A 203 27.84 1.35 5.95
C VAL A 203 28.11 2.36 7.07
N ILE A 204 27.33 2.27 8.14
CA ILE A 204 27.53 2.99 9.39
C ILE A 204 28.41 2.15 10.32
N ASN A 205 29.47 2.78 10.84
CA ASN A 205 30.44 2.15 11.73
C ASN A 205 29.99 2.25 13.20
N GLU A 206 28.86 1.63 13.51
CA GLU A 206 28.27 1.53 14.86
C GLU A 206 27.71 0.10 15.05
N PRO A 207 27.84 -0.52 16.24
CA PRO A 207 27.17 -1.79 16.53
C PRO A 207 25.64 -1.64 16.60
N ASN A 208 24.92 -2.77 16.53
CA ASN A 208 23.46 -2.81 16.65
C ASN A 208 22.72 -1.93 15.64
N ILE A 209 23.22 -1.88 14.40
CA ILE A 209 22.53 -1.26 13.26
C ILE A 209 21.82 -2.33 12.43
N LEU A 210 20.53 -2.13 12.18
CA LEU A 210 19.74 -2.93 11.23
C LEU A 210 19.42 -2.08 10.01
N TYR A 211 19.74 -2.57 8.81
CA TYR A 211 19.46 -1.83 7.58
C TYR A 211 18.06 -2.18 7.07
N SER A 212 17.26 -1.19 6.70
CA SER A 212 15.87 -1.39 6.29
C SER A 212 15.63 -0.92 4.84
N TYR A 213 14.93 -1.71 4.04
CA TYR A 213 14.48 -1.32 2.70
C TYR A 213 12.99 -1.58 2.52
N HIS A 214 12.35 -0.88 1.60
CA HIS A 214 10.96 -1.09 1.21
C HIS A 214 10.86 -1.74 -0.16
N ASP A 215 9.87 -2.61 -0.36
CA ASP A 215 9.68 -3.34 -1.62
C ASP A 215 8.23 -3.35 -2.11
N TYR A 216 7.93 -2.34 -2.93
CA TYR A 216 6.66 -2.18 -3.62
C TYR A 216 6.73 -2.55 -5.11
N SER A 217 7.73 -3.32 -5.56
CA SER A 217 7.77 -3.80 -6.95
C SER A 217 6.76 -4.94 -7.21
N PRO A 218 6.08 -4.99 -8.37
CA PRO A 218 5.99 -3.93 -9.37
C PRO A 218 5.03 -2.82 -8.91
N PHE A 219 5.51 -1.58 -8.96
CA PHE A 219 4.79 -0.42 -8.42
C PHE A 219 3.40 -0.23 -9.04
N ALA A 220 3.26 -0.53 -10.33
CA ALA A 220 1.98 -0.45 -11.04
C ALA A 220 0.90 -1.35 -10.45
N VAL A 221 1.28 -2.54 -9.95
CA VAL A 221 0.36 -3.51 -9.32
C VAL A 221 0.17 -3.17 -7.86
N THR A 222 1.26 -2.89 -7.12
CA THR A 222 1.18 -2.65 -5.68
C THR A 222 0.37 -1.41 -5.34
N HIS A 223 0.39 -0.38 -6.19
CA HIS A 223 -0.31 0.89 -6.02
C HIS A 223 -1.50 1.06 -6.98
N ALA A 224 -2.10 -0.05 -7.42
CA ALA A 224 -3.26 -0.02 -8.29
C ALA A 224 -4.38 0.84 -7.66
N ALA A 225 -4.79 1.91 -8.37
CA ALA A 225 -5.79 2.88 -7.94
C ALA A 225 -5.43 3.75 -6.71
N ALA A 226 -4.14 3.87 -6.38
CA ALA A 226 -3.66 4.86 -5.41
C ALA A 226 -3.85 6.29 -5.94
N ASP A 227 -4.74 7.05 -5.32
CA ASP A 227 -5.10 8.41 -5.76
C ASP A 227 -3.97 9.44 -5.61
N TRP A 228 -2.98 9.15 -4.76
CA TRP A 228 -1.75 9.92 -4.61
C TRP A 228 -0.67 9.58 -5.65
N VAL A 229 -0.78 8.43 -6.33
CA VAL A 229 0.13 8.06 -7.42
C VAL A 229 -0.38 8.56 -8.76
N GLY A 230 -1.71 8.55 -8.95
CA GLY A 230 -2.32 9.07 -10.16
C GLY A 230 -3.83 8.95 -10.17
N ASP A 231 -4.45 9.66 -11.11
CA ASP A 231 -5.92 9.72 -11.24
C ASP A 231 -6.51 8.51 -12.00
N THR A 232 -5.71 7.48 -12.30
CA THR A 232 -6.02 6.40 -13.26
C THR A 232 -5.98 5.03 -12.61
N PRO A 233 -7.04 4.20 -12.71
CA PRO A 233 -6.96 2.80 -12.33
C PRO A 233 -5.91 2.01 -13.14
N MET A 234 -5.56 0.80 -12.68
CA MET A 234 -4.73 -0.12 -13.44
C MET A 234 -5.57 -0.94 -14.44
N PRO A 235 -5.09 -1.23 -15.67
CA PRO A 235 -5.77 -2.16 -16.55
C PRO A 235 -5.80 -3.58 -15.96
N ALA A 236 -6.93 -4.28 -16.06
CA ALA A 236 -7.12 -5.61 -15.45
C ALA A 236 -6.13 -6.67 -15.96
N ASP A 237 -5.68 -6.58 -17.22
CA ASP A 237 -4.81 -7.61 -17.81
C ASP A 237 -3.34 -7.56 -17.35
N TYR A 238 -2.96 -6.61 -16.47
CA TYR A 238 -1.57 -6.40 -16.03
C TYR A 238 -1.39 -6.73 -14.55
N GLY A 239 -1.82 -7.91 -14.13
CA GLY A 239 -1.71 -8.39 -12.76
C GLY A 239 -0.45 -9.20 -12.46
N TYR A 240 -0.40 -9.76 -11.24
CA TYR A 240 0.64 -10.68 -10.80
C TYR A 240 0.07 -12.10 -10.53
N PRO A 241 0.76 -13.18 -10.95
CA PRO A 241 1.93 -13.18 -11.84
C PRO A 241 1.52 -12.91 -13.29
N GLY A 242 2.41 -12.33 -14.08
CA GLY A 242 2.12 -11.99 -15.47
C GLY A 242 2.94 -10.83 -15.99
N ASP A 243 2.54 -10.36 -17.17
CA ASP A 243 3.15 -9.18 -17.78
C ASP A 243 2.57 -7.93 -17.12
N VAL A 244 3.45 -7.07 -16.62
CA VAL A 244 3.12 -5.79 -16.01
C VAL A 244 3.58 -4.67 -16.94
N LEU A 245 2.71 -3.67 -17.14
CA LEU A 245 3.08 -2.45 -17.84
C LEU A 245 3.98 -1.60 -16.95
N SER A 246 5.29 -1.61 -17.19
CA SER A 246 6.26 -0.81 -16.43
C SER A 246 6.47 0.60 -16.99
N GLY A 247 5.99 0.86 -18.21
CA GLY A 247 6.03 2.20 -18.80
C GLY A 247 5.37 2.27 -20.17
N THR A 248 5.33 3.48 -20.72
CA THR A 248 4.93 3.70 -22.12
C THR A 248 5.83 4.72 -22.78
N GLU A 249 6.09 4.54 -24.07
CA GLU A 249 6.84 5.48 -24.88
C GLU A 249 5.93 6.09 -25.94
N TRP A 250 6.09 7.39 -26.18
CA TRP A 250 5.40 8.05 -27.28
C TRP A 250 5.92 7.51 -28.61
N LEU A 251 5.00 6.97 -29.41
CA LEU A 251 5.32 6.41 -30.73
C LEU A 251 5.14 7.46 -31.82
N THR A 252 3.93 8.00 -31.93
CA THR A 252 3.57 9.02 -32.93
C THR A 252 2.19 9.59 -32.61
N TYR A 253 1.63 10.37 -33.53
CA TYR A 253 0.31 10.99 -33.43
C TYR A 253 -0.47 10.79 -34.73
N SER A 254 -1.78 10.98 -34.68
CA SER A 254 -2.58 11.00 -35.90
C SER A 254 -2.24 12.26 -36.71
N GLU A 255 -1.98 12.11 -38.01
CA GLU A 255 -1.72 13.24 -38.92
C GLU A 255 -2.91 13.53 -39.85
N ASP A 256 -3.76 12.53 -40.08
CA ASP A 256 -4.84 12.57 -41.09
C ASP A 256 -6.16 13.19 -40.57
N GLN A 257 -6.23 13.63 -39.31
CA GLN A 257 -7.42 14.31 -38.80
C GLN A 257 -7.64 15.65 -39.52
N PRO A 258 -8.91 16.07 -39.72
CA PRO A 258 -9.19 17.41 -40.21
C PRO A 258 -8.64 18.48 -39.24
N TYR A 259 -8.39 19.68 -39.75
CA TYR A 259 -8.04 20.85 -38.95
C TYR A 259 -9.03 21.98 -39.22
N TRP A 260 -9.46 22.65 -38.15
CA TRP A 260 -10.07 23.96 -38.29
C TRP A 260 -8.97 25.01 -38.44
N THR A 261 -8.92 25.65 -39.60
CA THR A 261 -7.99 26.74 -39.92
C THR A 261 -8.68 28.11 -39.97
N THR A 262 -9.96 28.16 -39.59
CA THR A 262 -10.79 29.37 -39.59
C THR A 262 -11.63 29.45 -38.31
N SER A 263 -11.92 30.68 -37.88
CA SER A 263 -12.65 30.95 -36.65
C SER A 263 -14.07 30.40 -36.64
N ARG A 264 -14.47 29.86 -35.48
CA ARG A 264 -15.83 29.44 -35.14
C ARG A 264 -16.15 29.90 -33.72
N ALA A 265 -17.02 30.91 -33.61
CA ALA A 265 -17.28 31.61 -32.35
C ALA A 265 -18.19 30.85 -31.38
N THR A 266 -18.94 29.84 -31.85
CA THR A 266 -19.83 29.00 -31.06
C THR A 266 -19.30 27.57 -31.00
N TRP A 267 -19.74 26.81 -30.00
CA TRP A 267 -19.51 25.37 -29.95
C TRP A 267 -20.10 24.70 -31.18
N GLN A 268 -19.30 23.84 -31.82
CA GLN A 268 -19.72 23.02 -32.95
C GLN A 268 -19.24 21.59 -32.72
N PRO A 269 -20.00 20.59 -33.21
CA PRO A 269 -19.55 19.21 -33.16
C PRO A 269 -18.27 19.05 -33.98
N TRP A 270 -17.37 18.22 -33.48
CA TRP A 270 -16.13 17.82 -34.09
C TRP A 270 -16.13 16.31 -34.36
N ASP A 271 -15.47 15.91 -35.44
CA ASP A 271 -15.29 14.53 -35.83
C ASP A 271 -13.95 14.36 -36.53
N SER A 272 -13.08 13.49 -36.01
CA SER A 272 -11.79 13.18 -36.63
C SER A 272 -11.95 12.39 -37.94
N GLY A 273 -13.11 11.77 -38.18
CA GLY A 273 -13.24 10.67 -39.11
C GLY A 273 -12.46 9.43 -38.63
N ASN A 274 -12.31 8.47 -39.53
CA ASN A 274 -11.60 7.22 -39.26
C ASN A 274 -10.09 7.43 -39.43
N LEU A 275 -9.34 7.27 -38.34
CA LEU A 275 -7.89 7.34 -38.26
C LEU A 275 -7.33 5.92 -38.14
N ILE A 276 -6.32 5.58 -38.93
CA ILE A 276 -5.70 4.25 -38.88
C ILE A 276 -4.62 4.24 -37.82
N VAL A 277 -4.66 3.25 -36.93
CA VAL A 277 -3.65 3.03 -35.90
C VAL A 277 -2.35 2.56 -36.58
N PRO A 278 -1.21 3.22 -36.32
CA PRO A 278 0.07 2.82 -36.89
C PRO A 278 0.54 1.46 -36.33
N ALA A 279 1.37 0.76 -37.09
CA ALA A 279 1.99 -0.47 -36.61
C ALA A 279 2.87 -0.18 -35.37
N GLY A 280 2.82 -1.06 -34.37
CA GLY A 280 3.60 -0.93 -33.13
C GLY A 280 2.93 -0.10 -32.02
N ALA A 281 1.75 0.49 -32.26
CA ALA A 281 0.98 1.12 -31.20
C ALA A 281 0.23 0.06 -30.36
N ASP A 282 0.43 0.10 -29.06
CA ASP A 282 -0.32 -0.70 -28.07
C ASP A 282 -1.45 0.11 -27.44
N PHE A 283 -1.27 1.44 -27.39
CA PHE A 283 -2.16 2.36 -26.72
C PHE A 283 -2.43 3.62 -27.55
N ALA A 284 -3.60 4.21 -27.34
CA ALA A 284 -3.94 5.52 -27.87
C ALA A 284 -4.75 6.35 -26.87
N TYR A 285 -4.62 7.68 -26.90
CA TYR A 285 -5.47 8.59 -26.13
C TYR A 285 -5.87 9.82 -26.93
N ALA A 286 -7.01 10.40 -26.55
CA ALA A 286 -7.56 11.56 -27.24
C ALA A 286 -6.64 12.78 -27.08
N LYS A 287 -6.40 13.47 -28.19
CA LYS A 287 -5.39 14.53 -28.31
C LYS A 287 -6.01 15.81 -28.86
N PRO A 288 -6.54 16.70 -28.02
CA PRO A 288 -6.77 18.10 -28.37
C PRO A 288 -5.45 18.78 -28.74
N ASN A 289 -5.32 19.32 -29.95
CA ASN A 289 -4.09 19.97 -30.38
C ASN A 289 -4.33 21.26 -31.18
N VAL A 290 -3.37 22.17 -31.08
CA VAL A 290 -3.32 23.39 -31.87
C VAL A 290 -1.89 23.63 -32.37
N TYR A 291 -1.77 24.35 -33.48
CA TYR A 291 -0.51 24.89 -33.97
C TYR A 291 -0.70 26.30 -34.51
N GLY A 292 0.36 27.11 -34.45
CA GLY A 292 0.35 28.49 -34.93
C GLY A 292 -0.60 29.39 -34.13
N ASN A 293 -1.05 30.49 -34.73
CA ASN A 293 -1.88 31.47 -34.04
C ASN A 293 -3.36 31.08 -34.09
N VAL A 294 -3.88 30.62 -32.95
CA VAL A 294 -5.25 30.12 -32.80
C VAL A 294 -6.14 30.97 -31.89
N GLY A 295 -5.58 31.95 -31.17
CA GLY A 295 -6.27 32.62 -30.07
C GLY A 295 -6.59 31.61 -28.97
N ASP A 296 -7.84 31.54 -28.51
CA ASP A 296 -8.30 30.48 -27.62
C ASP A 296 -9.06 29.41 -28.39
N VAL A 297 -8.81 28.14 -28.05
CA VAL A 297 -9.56 26.98 -28.52
C VAL A 297 -9.99 26.15 -27.31
N TYR A 298 -11.25 25.73 -27.32
CA TYR A 298 -11.89 24.98 -26.25
C TYR A 298 -12.35 23.62 -26.77
N TYR A 299 -12.22 22.59 -25.94
CA TYR A 299 -12.55 21.19 -26.24
C TYR A 299 -13.37 20.60 -25.09
N ASP A 300 -14.47 19.91 -25.44
CA ASP A 300 -15.40 19.36 -24.45
C ASP A 300 -16.15 18.12 -25.02
N ASP A 301 -16.78 17.36 -24.12
CA ASP A 301 -17.63 16.20 -24.40
C ASP A 301 -16.99 15.18 -25.36
N MET A 302 -15.73 14.83 -25.11
CA MET A 302 -14.97 13.95 -25.99
C MET A 302 -15.39 12.48 -25.83
N THR A 303 -15.55 11.78 -26.95
CA THR A 303 -15.81 10.35 -27.00
C THR A 303 -14.95 9.69 -28.07
N ALA A 304 -14.56 8.44 -27.84
CA ALA A 304 -13.74 7.68 -28.77
C ALA A 304 -14.43 6.39 -29.20
N SER A 305 -14.05 5.87 -30.36
CA SER A 305 -14.44 4.53 -30.81
C SER A 305 -13.27 3.83 -31.48
N ARG A 306 -13.21 2.51 -31.33
CA ARG A 306 -12.26 1.59 -31.96
C ARG A 306 -13.04 0.59 -32.78
N ASN A 307 -12.77 0.49 -34.07
CA ASN A 307 -13.45 -0.40 -35.01
C ASN A 307 -14.99 -0.26 -34.95
N GLY A 308 -15.48 0.97 -34.73
CA GLY A 308 -16.91 1.28 -34.60
C GLY A 308 -17.53 0.96 -33.25
N VAL A 309 -16.78 0.41 -32.30
CA VAL A 309 -17.23 0.18 -30.91
C VAL A 309 -16.85 1.39 -30.07
N ALA A 310 -17.80 1.93 -29.30
CA ALA A 310 -17.55 3.08 -28.44
C ALA A 310 -16.66 2.70 -27.25
N HIS A 311 -15.74 3.60 -26.88
CA HIS A 311 -14.90 3.52 -25.70
C HIS A 311 -14.95 4.84 -24.95
N ALA A 312 -14.88 4.76 -23.61
CA ALA A 312 -14.84 5.95 -22.78
C ALA A 312 -13.51 6.69 -22.97
N VAL A 313 -13.58 8.01 -23.09
CA VAL A 313 -12.45 8.90 -22.87
C VAL A 313 -12.53 9.31 -21.40
N TYR A 314 -11.58 8.86 -20.58
CA TYR A 314 -11.61 9.18 -19.15
C TYR A 314 -11.59 10.71 -18.94
N ASN A 315 -12.51 11.21 -18.12
CA ASN A 315 -12.70 12.64 -17.91
C ASN A 315 -12.84 13.44 -19.23
N GLY A 316 -13.54 12.89 -20.24
CA GLY A 316 -13.68 13.49 -21.57
C GLY A 316 -14.48 14.80 -21.62
N GLY A 317 -15.36 15.03 -20.64
CA GLY A 317 -16.00 16.33 -20.40
C GLY A 317 -15.19 17.27 -19.52
N ALA A 318 -13.99 16.86 -19.09
CA ALA A 318 -13.12 17.62 -18.20
C ALA A 318 -13.87 18.17 -16.96
N GLU A 319 -14.63 17.33 -16.29
CA GLU A 319 -15.46 17.71 -15.12
C GLU A 319 -14.80 17.37 -13.79
N GLN A 320 -13.89 16.39 -13.80
CA GLN A 320 -13.22 15.91 -12.60
C GLN A 320 -11.89 16.63 -12.40
N GLU A 321 -11.69 17.13 -11.18
CA GLU A 321 -10.42 17.70 -10.73
C GLU A 321 -9.47 16.58 -10.31
N SER A 322 -8.19 16.74 -10.62
CA SER A 322 -7.16 15.78 -10.21
C SER A 322 -7.08 15.73 -8.68
N SER A 323 -7.01 14.53 -8.11
CA SER A 323 -6.74 14.35 -6.67
C SER A 323 -5.29 14.69 -6.33
N SER A 324 -4.38 14.49 -7.29
CA SER A 324 -2.94 14.72 -7.13
C SER A 324 -2.48 16.12 -7.58
N GLN A 325 -3.24 16.80 -8.44
CA GLN A 325 -2.89 18.10 -9.01
C GLN A 325 -4.05 19.11 -8.89
N SER A 326 -4.16 19.75 -7.74
CA SER A 326 -5.19 20.77 -7.50
C SER A 326 -5.22 21.84 -8.61
N GLY A 327 -6.42 22.15 -9.09
CA GLY A 327 -6.65 23.09 -10.18
C GLY A 327 -6.41 22.55 -11.59
N GLN A 328 -6.03 21.28 -11.75
CA GLN A 328 -5.88 20.61 -13.05
C GLN A 328 -7.00 19.58 -13.29
N PRO A 329 -7.39 19.36 -14.56
CA PRO A 329 -8.27 18.25 -14.92
C PRO A 329 -7.61 16.90 -14.63
N ALA A 330 -8.34 15.97 -13.99
CA ALA A 330 -7.84 14.63 -13.70
C ALA A 330 -7.36 13.93 -14.98
N VAL A 331 -6.20 13.26 -14.92
CA VAL A 331 -5.51 12.52 -16.01
C VAL A 331 -5.00 13.34 -17.20
N TRP A 332 -5.29 14.63 -17.27
CA TRP A 332 -4.99 15.46 -18.44
C TRP A 332 -3.80 16.37 -18.16
N SER A 333 -2.77 16.27 -18.99
CA SER A 333 -1.55 17.07 -18.93
C SER A 333 -1.40 17.94 -20.17
N PHE A 334 -0.94 19.17 -19.99
CA PHE A 334 -0.71 20.10 -21.09
C PHE A 334 0.77 20.16 -21.46
N TYR A 335 1.06 19.98 -22.76
CA TYR A 335 2.39 20.14 -23.32
C TYR A 335 2.38 21.22 -24.40
N THR A 336 3.48 21.95 -24.54
CA THR A 336 3.55 23.12 -25.41
C THR A 336 4.95 23.35 -25.94
N SER A 337 5.02 24.03 -27.09
CA SER A 337 6.19 24.80 -27.50
C SER A 337 5.78 26.21 -27.91
N GLY A 338 6.73 27.14 -27.80
CA GLY A 338 6.52 28.54 -28.16
C GLY A 338 5.55 29.25 -27.22
N SER A 339 4.58 29.96 -27.79
CA SER A 339 3.68 30.86 -27.03
C SER A 339 2.40 30.22 -26.50
N HIS A 340 2.29 28.89 -26.49
CA HIS A 340 1.05 28.22 -26.12
C HIS A 340 0.94 27.96 -24.62
N SER A 341 -0.29 28.06 -24.10
CA SER A 341 -0.64 27.73 -22.73
C SER A 341 -1.93 26.94 -22.68
N GLY A 342 -2.02 26.01 -21.73
CA GLY A 342 -3.19 25.21 -21.46
C GLY A 342 -3.78 25.62 -20.13
N ALA A 343 -5.11 25.70 -20.08
CA ALA A 343 -5.81 25.89 -18.82
C ALA A 343 -7.15 25.18 -18.84
N TRP A 344 -7.63 24.83 -17.65
CA TRP A 344 -9.04 24.50 -17.48
C TRP A 344 -9.90 25.76 -17.62
N SER A 345 -11.10 25.64 -18.17
CA SER A 345 -12.01 26.76 -18.35
C SER A 345 -13.39 26.46 -17.81
N THR A 346 -14.04 27.45 -17.20
CA THR A 346 -15.47 27.38 -16.84
C THR A 346 -16.40 27.65 -18.02
N LEU A 347 -15.84 27.97 -19.19
CA LEU A 347 -16.61 28.02 -20.43
C LEU A 347 -16.71 26.60 -20.98
N ALA A 348 -17.85 25.95 -20.77
CA ALA A 348 -18.09 24.59 -21.22
C ALA A 348 -19.19 24.52 -22.31
N HIS A 349 -19.21 23.41 -23.05
CA HIS A 349 -20.33 23.06 -23.92
C HIS A 349 -21.43 22.39 -23.09
N SER A 350 -21.05 21.44 -22.24
CA SER A 350 -21.91 20.80 -21.25
C SER A 350 -21.22 20.79 -19.88
N GLY A 351 -21.94 20.40 -18.82
CA GLY A 351 -21.36 20.36 -17.48
C GLY A 351 -20.80 21.70 -16.98
N SER A 352 -19.63 21.68 -16.34
CA SER A 352 -19.07 22.81 -15.60
C SER A 352 -17.74 23.32 -16.14
N ARG A 353 -16.99 22.52 -16.90
CA ARG A 353 -15.65 22.92 -17.34
C ARG A 353 -15.26 22.34 -18.72
N SER A 354 -14.19 22.85 -19.32
CA SER A 354 -13.64 22.37 -20.60
C SER A 354 -12.14 22.61 -20.70
N LEU A 355 -11.45 21.87 -21.58
CA LEU A 355 -10.02 22.08 -21.84
C LEU A 355 -9.81 23.27 -22.78
N ARG A 356 -8.98 24.24 -22.38
CA ARG A 356 -8.60 25.39 -23.22
C ARG A 356 -7.13 25.29 -23.62
N ILE A 357 -6.84 25.60 -24.87
CA ILE A 357 -5.49 25.92 -25.35
C ILE A 357 -5.49 27.33 -25.93
N SER A 358 -4.56 28.16 -25.49
CA SER A 358 -4.35 29.52 -25.97
C SER A 358 -3.01 29.63 -26.69
N GLY A 359 -2.95 30.32 -27.84
CA GLY A 359 -1.71 30.52 -28.60
C GLY A 359 -1.78 31.67 -29.61
N THR A 360 -0.73 32.50 -29.72
CA THR A 360 -0.75 33.75 -30.51
C THR A 360 0.37 33.92 -31.55
N GLN A 361 1.36 33.02 -31.58
CA GLN A 361 2.51 33.09 -32.49
C GLN A 361 2.81 31.70 -33.09
N ASP A 362 4.06 31.25 -33.01
CA ASP A 362 4.55 29.96 -33.47
C ASP A 362 4.55 28.90 -32.35
N GLY A 363 4.75 27.65 -32.77
CA GLY A 363 4.74 26.47 -31.91
C GLY A 363 3.42 25.71 -31.96
N TRP A 364 3.20 24.90 -30.93
CA TRP A 364 2.03 24.04 -30.78
C TRP A 364 1.65 23.92 -29.31
N GLY A 365 0.40 23.55 -29.06
CA GLY A 365 -0.10 23.21 -27.73
C GLY A 365 -0.98 21.96 -27.81
N VAL A 366 -0.89 21.10 -26.81
CA VAL A 366 -1.61 19.85 -26.77
C VAL A 366 -2.06 19.51 -25.36
N TRP A 367 -3.28 19.00 -25.23
CA TRP A 367 -3.68 18.23 -24.07
C TRP A 367 -3.51 16.75 -24.38
N GLY A 368 -2.88 16.01 -23.47
CA GLY A 368 -2.77 14.56 -23.56
C GLY A 368 -3.24 13.90 -22.28
N GLN A 369 -3.82 12.71 -22.39
CA GLN A 369 -4.08 11.88 -21.22
C GLN A 369 -2.79 11.15 -20.89
N GLY A 370 -2.09 11.51 -19.81
CA GLY A 370 -0.77 10.94 -19.55
C GLY A 370 -0.14 11.36 -18.21
N GLY A 371 0.28 10.33 -17.46
CA GLY A 371 1.13 10.34 -16.26
C GLY A 371 2.00 9.07 -16.26
N TRP A 372 3.02 9.00 -15.39
CA TRP A 372 3.88 7.82 -15.26
C TRP A 372 3.08 6.60 -14.73
N VAL A 373 3.14 5.48 -15.46
CA VAL A 373 2.98 4.08 -15.00
C VAL A 373 1.60 3.61 -14.47
N LEU A 374 0.50 4.35 -14.64
CA LEU A 374 -0.85 3.83 -14.37
C LEU A 374 -1.82 4.27 -15.46
N THR A 375 -2.25 3.38 -16.37
CA THR A 375 -2.69 3.80 -17.71
C THR A 375 -4.07 3.34 -18.13
N THR A 376 -5.09 3.63 -17.33
CA THR A 376 -6.50 3.45 -17.77
C THR A 376 -7.17 4.62 -18.49
N PRO A 377 -6.53 5.70 -18.98
CA PRO A 377 -7.12 6.43 -20.07
C PRO A 377 -6.64 5.89 -21.44
N PHE A 378 -5.74 4.90 -21.48
CA PHE A 378 -5.28 4.36 -22.75
C PHE A 378 -6.28 3.38 -23.36
N LEU A 379 -6.75 3.73 -24.56
CA LEU A 379 -7.41 2.79 -25.43
C LEU A 379 -6.38 1.76 -25.88
N ARG A 380 -6.55 0.49 -25.51
CA ARG A 380 -5.77 -0.59 -26.12
C ARG A 380 -6.07 -0.65 -27.60
N VAL A 381 -5.03 -0.70 -28.42
CA VAL A 381 -5.12 -0.74 -29.88
C VAL A 381 -4.13 -1.72 -30.47
N SER A 382 -4.27 -1.98 -31.75
CA SER A 382 -3.33 -2.74 -32.55
C SER A 382 -3.18 -2.08 -33.91
N GLY A 383 -2.00 -2.20 -34.51
CA GLY A 383 -1.76 -1.66 -35.86
C GLY A 383 -2.83 -2.11 -36.86
N GLY A 384 -3.40 -1.15 -37.59
CA GLY A 384 -4.47 -1.39 -38.56
C GLY A 384 -5.90 -1.23 -37.99
N ASP A 385 -6.06 -1.11 -36.67
CA ASP A 385 -7.34 -0.68 -36.11
C ASP A 385 -7.75 0.68 -36.65
N THR A 386 -9.06 0.93 -36.64
CA THR A 386 -9.62 2.24 -36.93
C THR A 386 -10.07 2.91 -35.66
N LEU A 387 -9.52 4.09 -35.36
CA LEU A 387 -10.00 4.95 -34.29
C LEU A 387 -10.79 6.13 -34.83
N ARG A 388 -11.72 6.63 -34.01
CA ARG A 388 -12.43 7.88 -34.27
C ARG A 388 -12.71 8.57 -32.96
N VAL A 389 -12.39 9.86 -32.89
CA VAL A 389 -12.72 10.74 -31.76
C VAL A 389 -13.71 11.81 -32.21
N THR A 390 -14.74 12.01 -31.40
CA THR A 390 -15.73 13.07 -31.59
C THR A 390 -15.85 13.88 -30.32
N GLY A 391 -16.38 15.10 -30.42
CA GLY A 391 -16.61 15.97 -29.28
C GLY A 391 -17.15 17.32 -29.74
N TYR A 392 -16.95 18.34 -28.91
CA TYR A 392 -17.31 19.71 -29.26
C TYR A 392 -16.09 20.61 -29.18
N MET A 393 -15.97 21.50 -30.17
CA MET A 393 -14.90 22.48 -30.24
C MET A 393 -15.45 23.89 -30.43
N ARG A 394 -14.78 24.87 -29.84
CA ARG A 394 -15.04 26.31 -30.03
C ARG A 394 -13.70 27.02 -30.25
N ALA A 395 -13.58 27.80 -31.32
CA ALA A 395 -12.31 28.40 -31.72
C ALA A 395 -12.52 29.81 -32.34
N PRO A 396 -12.84 30.85 -31.55
CA PRO A 396 -13.20 32.17 -32.08
C PRO A 396 -12.04 32.91 -32.78
N GLY A 397 -10.79 32.56 -32.49
CA GLY A 397 -9.63 33.41 -32.77
C GLY A 397 -8.61 32.88 -33.79
N ILE A 398 -8.91 31.84 -34.56
CA ILE A 398 -7.91 31.24 -35.47
C ILE A 398 -7.48 32.24 -36.55
N ASN A 399 -6.19 32.57 -36.56
CA ASN A 399 -5.59 33.54 -37.48
C ASN A 399 -4.15 33.15 -37.85
N GLY A 400 -3.99 32.20 -38.75
CA GLY A 400 -2.67 31.70 -39.17
C GLY A 400 -2.19 30.46 -38.39
N GLY A 401 -3.14 29.62 -37.94
CA GLY A 401 -2.89 28.37 -37.24
C GLY A 401 -3.97 27.33 -37.55
N GLY A 402 -3.99 26.24 -36.79
CA GLY A 402 -4.98 25.19 -36.90
C GLY A 402 -5.28 24.53 -35.56
N ALA A 403 -6.50 24.05 -35.41
CA ALA A 403 -6.96 23.30 -34.24
C ALA A 403 -7.61 21.98 -34.64
N SER A 404 -7.34 20.91 -33.91
CA SER A 404 -7.95 19.60 -34.14
C SER A 404 -8.09 18.77 -32.86
N LEU A 405 -8.86 17.71 -32.97
CA LEU A 405 -8.93 16.63 -31.99
C LEU A 405 -8.64 15.31 -32.73
N GLY A 406 -7.58 14.61 -32.28
CA GLY A 406 -7.09 13.36 -32.84
C GLY A 406 -6.61 12.40 -31.75
N PHE A 407 -5.55 11.64 -32.02
CA PHE A 407 -4.92 10.74 -31.05
C PHE A 407 -3.40 10.91 -30.99
N ASP A 408 -2.83 10.67 -29.82
CA ASP A 408 -1.44 10.21 -29.69
C ASP A 408 -1.44 8.69 -29.55
N TYR A 409 -0.39 8.05 -30.05
CA TYR A 409 -0.17 6.62 -30.01
C TYR A 409 1.09 6.32 -29.18
N MET A 410 0.99 5.33 -28.29
CA MET A 410 2.08 4.90 -27.43
C MET A 410 2.38 3.42 -27.63
N SER A 411 3.65 3.05 -27.47
CA SER A 411 4.08 1.66 -27.28
C SER A 411 4.24 1.35 -25.80
N GLY A 412 3.85 0.15 -25.39
CA GLY A 412 4.01 -0.32 -24.02
C GLY A 412 5.41 -0.89 -23.76
N ILE A 413 5.94 -0.63 -22.56
CA ILE A 413 7.08 -1.34 -22.00
C ILE A 413 6.52 -2.33 -20.98
N PHE A 414 6.78 -3.62 -21.22
CA PHE A 414 6.25 -4.71 -20.41
C PHE A 414 7.38 -5.48 -19.73
N GLU A 415 7.17 -5.78 -18.46
CA GLU A 415 8.03 -6.62 -17.65
C GLU A 415 7.26 -7.84 -17.17
N HIS A 416 7.82 -9.03 -17.35
CA HIS A 416 7.22 -10.25 -16.84
C HIS A 416 7.57 -10.43 -15.37
N TYR A 417 6.58 -10.38 -14.50
CA TYR A 417 6.73 -10.66 -13.08
C TYR A 417 6.22 -12.06 -12.74
N ASP A 418 7.15 -12.87 -12.26
CA ASP A 418 6.89 -14.14 -11.60
C ASP A 418 7.67 -14.19 -10.28
N ARG A 419 7.66 -15.34 -9.61
CA ARG A 419 8.38 -15.51 -8.36
C ARG A 419 9.91 -15.42 -8.53
N GLN A 420 10.46 -15.73 -9.70
CA GLN A 420 11.90 -15.57 -9.94
C GLN A 420 12.25 -14.09 -10.04
N HIS A 421 11.44 -13.29 -10.73
CA HIS A 421 11.64 -11.84 -10.79
C HIS A 421 11.66 -11.21 -9.39
N LEU A 422 10.73 -11.60 -8.51
CA LEU A 422 10.72 -11.13 -7.12
C LEU A 422 12.00 -11.52 -6.35
N ARG A 423 12.65 -12.65 -6.67
CA ARG A 423 13.97 -12.98 -6.09
C ARG A 423 15.04 -12.05 -6.61
N ASP A 424 15.04 -11.79 -7.92
CA ASP A 424 16.01 -10.94 -8.58
C ASP A 424 15.92 -9.49 -8.02
N ASP A 425 14.71 -9.01 -7.70
CA ASP A 425 14.46 -7.70 -7.06
C ASP A 425 15.17 -7.56 -5.71
N ILE A 426 15.12 -8.60 -4.87
CA ILE A 426 15.72 -8.55 -3.53
C ILE A 426 17.21 -8.94 -3.51
N GLU A 427 17.71 -9.56 -4.58
CA GLU A 427 19.06 -10.12 -4.64
C GLU A 427 20.14 -9.06 -4.38
N ARG A 428 19.92 -7.82 -4.85
CA ARG A 428 20.85 -6.70 -4.58
C ARG A 428 21.05 -6.45 -3.08
N TYR A 429 19.98 -6.55 -2.28
CA TYR A 429 20.04 -6.35 -0.83
C TYR A 429 20.68 -7.56 -0.14
N VAL A 430 20.30 -8.78 -0.55
CA VAL A 430 20.84 -10.03 0.01
C VAL A 430 22.35 -10.12 -0.23
N SER A 431 22.80 -9.79 -1.46
CA SER A 431 24.20 -9.73 -1.84
C SER A 431 24.97 -8.65 -1.06
N TRP A 432 24.38 -7.46 -0.89
CA TRP A 432 24.98 -6.40 -0.07
C TRP A 432 25.14 -6.84 1.40
N SER A 433 24.11 -7.44 2.00
CA SER A 433 24.13 -7.98 3.37
C SER A 433 25.23 -9.03 3.54
N ALA A 434 25.37 -9.94 2.58
CA ALA A 434 26.41 -10.96 2.60
C ALA A 434 27.82 -10.37 2.49
N ALA A 435 28.02 -9.39 1.59
CA ALA A 435 29.32 -8.76 1.37
C ALA A 435 29.82 -7.98 2.59
N HIS A 436 28.91 -7.38 3.37
CA HIS A 436 29.26 -6.57 4.53
C HIS A 436 29.10 -7.30 5.87
N THR A 437 28.48 -8.49 5.88
CA THR A 437 28.12 -9.24 7.10
C THR A 437 27.24 -8.40 8.03
N LEU A 438 26.26 -7.70 7.45
CA LEU A 438 25.32 -6.83 8.15
C LEU A 438 23.88 -7.29 7.91
N PRO A 439 22.97 -7.17 8.90
CA PRO A 439 21.60 -7.62 8.75
C PRO A 439 20.80 -6.63 7.92
N ILE A 440 19.81 -7.14 7.20
CA ILE A 440 18.83 -6.34 6.46
C ILE A 440 17.42 -6.79 6.81
N TRP A 441 16.47 -5.88 6.69
CA TRP A 441 15.07 -6.07 6.99
C TRP A 441 14.20 -5.38 5.94
N CYS A 442 13.07 -5.98 5.57
CA CYS A 442 12.09 -5.33 4.71
C CYS A 442 11.07 -4.58 5.59
N GLY A 443 11.26 -3.28 5.78
CA GLY A 443 10.41 -2.47 6.67
C GLY A 443 8.97 -2.33 6.17
N GLU A 444 8.80 -2.31 4.85
CA GLU A 444 7.51 -2.23 4.20
C GLU A 444 7.46 -3.00 2.89
N PHE A 445 6.35 -3.70 2.69
CA PHE A 445 5.91 -4.23 1.41
C PHE A 445 4.39 -4.44 1.47
N GLY A 446 3.73 -4.50 0.32
CA GLY A 446 2.29 -4.78 0.27
C GLY A 446 1.73 -4.66 -1.14
N CYS A 447 0.43 -4.84 -1.25
CA CYS A 447 -0.32 -4.59 -2.48
C CYS A 447 -1.72 -4.07 -2.14
N MET A 448 -2.17 -3.04 -2.86
CA MET A 448 -3.52 -2.49 -2.71
C MET A 448 -4.60 -3.50 -3.06
N SER A 449 -5.73 -3.42 -2.36
CA SER A 449 -6.92 -4.24 -2.62
C SER A 449 -7.62 -3.95 -3.96
N ALA A 450 -7.24 -2.86 -4.66
CA ALA A 450 -7.66 -2.59 -6.03
C ALA A 450 -6.77 -3.24 -7.10
N ALA A 451 -5.71 -3.98 -6.72
CA ALA A 451 -4.94 -4.76 -7.68
C ALA A 451 -5.83 -5.79 -8.39
N PRO A 452 -5.64 -6.01 -9.70
CA PRO A 452 -6.57 -6.81 -10.48
C PRO A 452 -6.55 -8.29 -10.10
N ASP A 453 -7.69 -8.97 -10.27
CA ASP A 453 -7.87 -10.40 -10.01
C ASP A 453 -7.38 -10.82 -8.61
N SER A 454 -6.53 -11.85 -8.53
CA SER A 454 -5.92 -12.33 -7.28
C SER A 454 -4.50 -11.79 -7.07
N SER A 455 -4.14 -10.68 -7.73
CA SER A 455 -2.78 -10.15 -7.72
C SER A 455 -2.32 -9.77 -6.32
N GLN A 456 -3.19 -9.16 -5.52
CA GLN A 456 -2.88 -8.77 -4.14
C GLN A 456 -2.38 -9.96 -3.31
N GLU A 457 -3.19 -11.02 -3.22
CA GLU A 457 -2.86 -12.22 -2.44
C GLU A 457 -1.63 -12.93 -2.99
N ASN A 458 -1.54 -13.11 -4.31
CA ASN A 458 -0.45 -13.85 -4.94
C ASN A 458 0.89 -13.12 -4.76
N LEU A 459 0.90 -11.80 -4.96
CA LEU A 459 2.11 -10.99 -4.86
C LEU A 459 2.61 -10.94 -3.42
N VAL A 460 1.73 -10.68 -2.45
CA VAL A 460 2.10 -10.68 -1.02
C VAL A 460 2.61 -12.06 -0.59
N ARG A 461 1.94 -13.15 -1.02
CA ARG A 461 2.34 -14.53 -0.70
C ARG A 461 3.73 -14.85 -1.24
N ASP A 462 3.98 -14.55 -2.51
CA ASP A 462 5.26 -14.88 -3.15
C ASP A 462 6.40 -13.98 -2.66
N LYS A 463 6.15 -12.69 -2.35
CA LYS A 463 7.12 -11.81 -1.68
C LYS A 463 7.53 -12.35 -0.31
N ILE A 464 6.56 -12.72 0.53
CA ILE A 464 6.83 -13.35 1.84
C ILE A 464 7.64 -14.63 1.66
N ALA A 465 7.26 -15.49 0.72
CA ALA A 465 7.97 -16.74 0.49
C ALA A 465 9.42 -16.51 0.04
N VAL A 466 9.65 -15.57 -0.88
CA VAL A 466 10.98 -15.19 -1.37
C VAL A 466 11.84 -14.59 -0.26
N MET A 467 11.31 -13.67 0.54
CA MET A 467 12.00 -13.10 1.69
C MET A 467 12.33 -14.16 2.75
N ASN A 468 11.39 -15.05 3.07
CA ASN A 468 11.61 -16.14 4.02
C ASN A 468 12.71 -17.10 3.56
N GLU A 469 12.77 -17.45 2.27
CA GLU A 469 13.82 -18.31 1.70
C GLU A 469 15.19 -17.62 1.68
N ALA A 470 15.22 -16.29 1.52
CA ALA A 470 16.42 -15.48 1.68
C ALA A 470 16.81 -15.26 3.15
N GLY A 471 15.98 -15.69 4.11
CA GLY A 471 16.21 -15.55 5.54
C GLY A 471 15.98 -14.13 6.07
N LEU A 472 15.21 -13.32 5.35
CA LEU A 472 14.91 -11.92 5.69
C LEU A 472 13.72 -11.82 6.66
N GLY A 473 13.78 -10.85 7.57
CA GLY A 473 12.59 -10.39 8.29
C GLY A 473 11.82 -9.37 7.45
N TRP A 474 10.56 -9.15 7.81
CA TRP A 474 9.68 -8.23 7.08
C TRP A 474 8.56 -7.64 7.94
N ALA A 475 8.02 -6.50 7.54
CA ALA A 475 6.73 -5.99 8.02
C ALA A 475 5.81 -5.61 6.86
N MET A 476 4.59 -6.15 6.85
CA MET A 476 3.61 -5.83 5.81
C MET A 476 2.99 -4.47 6.10
N TRP A 477 2.86 -3.63 5.07
CA TRP A 477 2.04 -2.43 5.09
C TRP A 477 0.60 -2.78 4.70
N SER A 478 -0.45 -2.45 5.45
CA SER A 478 -0.49 -2.00 6.86
C SER A 478 -1.67 -2.64 7.64
N TYR A 479 -1.84 -2.32 8.93
CA TYR A 479 -2.86 -2.97 9.75
C TYR A 479 -4.29 -2.58 9.39
N ARG A 480 -4.61 -1.28 9.37
CA ARG A 480 -5.99 -0.76 9.27
C ARG A 480 -6.08 0.48 8.39
N ALA A 481 -7.16 0.58 7.61
CA ALA A 481 -7.58 1.79 6.89
C ALA A 481 -9.09 2.00 7.07
N PRO A 482 -9.61 3.22 6.88
CA PRO A 482 -11.05 3.44 6.96
C PRO A 482 -11.84 2.67 5.90
N GLN A 483 -11.33 2.58 4.67
CA GLN A 483 -12.03 1.99 3.52
C GLN A 483 -11.06 1.57 2.40
N PRO A 484 -11.46 0.64 1.51
CA PRO A 484 -10.70 0.32 0.31
C PRO A 484 -10.79 1.44 -0.77
N PRO A 485 -9.84 1.49 -1.72
CA PRO A 485 -8.67 0.62 -1.81
C PRO A 485 -7.59 0.97 -0.79
N SER A 486 -6.96 -0.06 -0.22
CA SER A 486 -5.87 0.09 0.75
C SER A 486 -4.95 -1.12 0.71
N PHE A 487 -3.83 -1.03 1.41
CA PHE A 487 -2.92 -2.16 1.65
C PHE A 487 -3.36 -3.06 2.83
N THR A 488 -4.47 -2.76 3.48
CA THR A 488 -4.67 -3.13 4.88
C THR A 488 -5.32 -4.49 5.10
N LEU A 489 -5.06 -5.09 6.27
CA LEU A 489 -5.78 -6.27 6.73
C LEU A 489 -7.20 -5.92 7.18
N PHE A 490 -7.35 -4.78 7.85
CA PHE A 490 -8.62 -4.33 8.39
C PHE A 490 -9.12 -3.06 7.71
N TYR A 491 -10.43 -3.04 7.57
CA TYR A 491 -11.23 -1.86 7.37
C TYR A 491 -11.98 -1.55 8.67
N ASP A 492 -12.48 -0.33 8.86
CA ASP A 492 -13.18 0.05 10.10
C ASP A 492 -14.36 -0.89 10.43
N ASP A 493 -14.98 -1.47 9.40
CA ASP A 493 -16.18 -2.31 9.47
C ASP A 493 -16.03 -3.68 8.77
N SER A 494 -14.83 -4.06 8.31
CA SER A 494 -14.59 -5.40 7.74
C SER A 494 -13.11 -5.83 7.78
N VAL A 495 -12.83 -7.07 7.38
CA VAL A 495 -11.47 -7.62 7.27
C VAL A 495 -11.25 -8.16 5.86
N ASP A 496 -10.06 -7.94 5.31
CA ASP A 496 -9.58 -8.60 4.11
C ASP A 496 -9.17 -10.04 4.46
N VAL A 497 -10.16 -10.94 4.44
CA VAL A 497 -9.97 -12.35 4.80
C VAL A 497 -8.90 -13.03 3.95
N PRO A 498 -8.88 -12.89 2.60
CA PRO A 498 -7.86 -13.53 1.80
C PRO A 498 -6.43 -13.06 2.12
N LEU A 499 -6.21 -11.74 2.22
CA LEU A 499 -4.89 -11.21 2.59
C LEU A 499 -4.47 -11.64 4.00
N THR A 500 -5.39 -11.62 4.96
CA THR A 500 -5.13 -12.05 6.34
C THR A 500 -4.63 -13.50 6.41
N ARG A 501 -5.16 -14.40 5.57
CA ARG A 501 -4.66 -15.79 5.51
C ARG A 501 -3.24 -15.87 4.99
N VAL A 502 -2.92 -15.11 3.96
CA VAL A 502 -1.55 -15.05 3.39
C VAL A 502 -0.55 -14.60 4.45
N ILE A 503 -0.91 -13.59 5.24
CA ILE A 503 -0.08 -13.09 6.34
C ILE A 503 0.10 -14.12 7.46
N ALA A 504 -0.98 -14.78 7.90
CA ALA A 504 -0.92 -15.82 8.92
C ALA A 504 0.01 -16.99 8.49
N ASP A 505 -0.09 -17.44 7.24
CA ASP A 505 0.80 -18.47 6.67
C ASP A 505 2.27 -18.01 6.65
N GLY A 506 2.49 -16.72 6.38
CA GLY A 506 3.80 -16.07 6.43
C GLY A 506 4.44 -16.11 7.83
N PHE A 507 3.64 -15.84 8.87
CA PHE A 507 4.09 -15.90 10.26
C PHE A 507 4.45 -17.30 10.73
N ALA A 508 3.75 -18.34 10.25
CA ALA A 508 4.03 -19.73 10.58
C ALA A 508 5.30 -20.32 9.92
N GLY A 509 5.89 -19.63 8.93
CA GLY A 509 7.17 -20.03 8.32
C GLY A 509 7.06 -21.20 7.34
N ALA A 510 5.86 -21.41 6.79
CA ALA A 510 5.53 -22.30 5.68
C ALA A 510 6.28 -23.66 5.67
N THR A 511 5.86 -24.57 6.55
CA THR A 511 5.75 -25.99 6.20
C THR A 511 4.38 -26.53 6.64
N TRP A 512 3.32 -26.13 5.96
CA TRP A 512 1.99 -26.77 6.09
C TRP A 512 1.38 -27.05 4.70
N PRO A 513 0.90 -28.28 4.44
CA PRO A 513 0.17 -28.59 3.22
C PRO A 513 -1.31 -28.22 3.40
N ASN A 514 -1.73 -27.16 2.70
CA ASN A 514 -3.13 -26.82 2.35
C ASN A 514 -4.12 -26.41 3.46
N ALA A 515 -4.73 -25.25 3.21
CA ALA A 515 -6.14 -24.87 3.44
C ALA A 515 -6.57 -24.28 4.80
N ILE A 516 -6.56 -22.93 4.88
CA ILE A 516 -7.61 -22.16 5.57
C ILE A 516 -8.67 -21.82 4.51
N GLN A 517 -9.89 -22.38 4.61
CA GLN A 517 -10.96 -22.14 3.62
C GLN A 517 -12.00 -21.10 4.06
N ASP A 518 -12.26 -20.98 5.36
CA ASP A 518 -13.21 -20.00 5.91
C ASP A 518 -12.58 -19.34 7.14
N LEU A 519 -12.50 -18.00 7.15
CA LEU A 519 -12.19 -17.21 8.35
C LEU A 519 -13.42 -16.36 8.56
N THR A 520 -14.12 -16.57 9.66
CA THR A 520 -15.22 -15.69 10.06
C THR A 520 -14.78 -14.97 11.31
N ILE A 521 -14.57 -13.66 11.19
CA ILE A 521 -14.41 -12.77 12.34
C ILE A 521 -15.81 -12.28 12.69
N ALA A 522 -16.30 -12.68 13.86
CA ALA A 522 -17.54 -12.15 14.41
C ALA A 522 -17.18 -11.15 15.52
N HIS A 523 -17.70 -9.92 15.39
CA HIS A 523 -17.61 -8.89 16.42
C HIS A 523 -18.92 -8.86 17.22
N GLU A 524 -18.87 -9.20 18.51
CA GLU A 524 -19.92 -8.89 19.48
C GLU A 524 -19.26 -8.25 20.71
N GLY A 525 -19.21 -6.91 20.74
CA GLY A 525 -18.58 -6.18 21.85
C GLY A 525 -17.04 -6.26 21.84
N ALA A 526 -16.42 -6.34 23.02
CA ALA A 526 -14.96 -6.34 23.19
C ALA A 526 -14.28 -7.71 22.91
N ASP A 527 -15.03 -8.67 22.38
CA ASP A 527 -14.57 -10.03 22.12
C ASP A 527 -14.42 -10.28 20.61
N VAL A 528 -13.24 -10.80 20.21
CA VAL A 528 -12.95 -11.26 18.85
C VAL A 528 -12.98 -12.78 18.85
N LEU A 529 -13.90 -13.36 18.10
CA LEU A 529 -13.99 -14.81 17.87
C LEU A 529 -13.42 -15.14 16.49
N LEU A 530 -12.39 -15.99 16.46
CA LEU A 530 -11.82 -16.55 15.23
C LEU A 530 -12.26 -18.00 15.09
N ALA A 531 -13.04 -18.28 14.04
CA ALA A 531 -13.39 -19.62 13.64
C ALA A 531 -12.83 -19.92 12.26
N TRP A 532 -12.21 -21.10 12.08
CA TRP A 532 -11.84 -21.62 10.77
C TRP A 532 -12.20 -23.09 10.55
N SER A 533 -12.43 -23.43 9.28
CA SER A 533 -12.71 -24.79 8.81
C SER A 533 -11.47 -25.40 8.15
N ALA A 534 -11.14 -26.65 8.52
CA ALA A 534 -10.21 -27.48 7.76
C ALA A 534 -11.02 -28.36 6.79
N LEU A 535 -10.72 -28.26 5.49
CA LEU A 535 -11.16 -29.05 4.31
C LEU A 535 -12.55 -29.74 4.30
N PRO A 536 -13.25 -29.80 3.14
CA PRO A 536 -14.47 -30.57 3.00
C PRO A 536 -14.21 -32.07 3.26
N GLY A 537 -14.63 -32.57 4.43
CA GLY A 537 -14.49 -33.97 4.83
C GLY A 537 -13.69 -34.22 6.11
N ALA A 538 -13.06 -33.19 6.71
CA ALA A 538 -12.48 -33.32 8.06
C ALA A 538 -13.57 -33.11 9.12
N ALA A 539 -13.73 -34.07 10.03
CA ALA A 539 -14.74 -34.06 11.09
C ALA A 539 -14.32 -33.23 12.32
N SER A 540 -13.44 -32.24 12.16
CA SER A 540 -12.85 -31.47 13.26
C SER A 540 -12.76 -29.99 12.90
N TYR A 541 -13.46 -29.18 13.67
CA TYR A 541 -13.36 -27.72 13.68
C TYR A 541 -12.46 -27.31 14.84
N THR A 542 -11.56 -26.34 14.62
CA THR A 542 -10.77 -25.73 15.70
C THR A 542 -11.28 -24.31 15.88
N ILE A 543 -11.78 -24.00 17.07
CA ILE A 543 -12.21 -22.65 17.47
C ILE A 543 -11.17 -22.16 18.47
N TYR A 544 -10.54 -21.02 18.19
CA TYR A 544 -9.64 -20.35 19.13
C TYR A 544 -10.45 -19.26 19.85
N ALA A 545 -10.65 -19.44 21.15
CA ALA A 545 -11.23 -18.42 22.01
C ALA A 545 -10.13 -17.89 22.95
N SER A 546 -9.98 -16.57 23.02
CA SER A 546 -9.08 -15.91 23.97
C SER A 546 -9.50 -16.26 25.42
N PRO A 547 -8.56 -16.55 26.34
CA PRO A 547 -8.86 -17.10 27.67
C PRO A 547 -9.45 -16.10 28.69
N VAL A 548 -9.82 -14.87 28.30
CA VAL A 548 -9.99 -13.77 29.28
C VAL A 548 -11.44 -13.42 29.64
N TYR A 549 -12.47 -13.97 28.99
CA TYR A 549 -13.85 -13.72 29.42
C TYR A 549 -14.66 -14.99 29.64
N SER A 550 -15.36 -15.05 30.77
CA SER A 550 -16.41 -16.03 31.00
C SER A 550 -17.52 -15.79 29.98
N LEU A 551 -17.61 -16.66 28.98
CA LEU A 551 -18.73 -16.71 28.05
C LEU A 551 -20.03 -16.92 28.85
N ASP A 552 -20.82 -15.86 29.06
CA ASP A 552 -22.20 -15.97 29.52
C ASP A 552 -23.11 -16.19 28.30
N LEU A 553 -23.20 -17.45 27.86
CA LEU A 553 -23.92 -17.89 26.66
C LEU A 553 -25.46 -17.79 26.78
N ASN A 554 -26.00 -17.04 27.73
CA ASN A 554 -27.46 -16.92 27.94
C ASN A 554 -28.19 -16.03 26.92
N ALA A 555 -27.52 -15.49 25.90
CA ALA A 555 -28.09 -14.48 25.00
C ALA A 555 -28.29 -14.90 23.53
N TYR A 556 -28.11 -16.18 23.15
CA TYR A 556 -28.37 -16.58 21.77
C TYR A 556 -29.87 -16.78 21.51
N THR A 557 -30.47 -15.86 20.76
CA THR A 557 -31.79 -16.03 20.17
C THR A 557 -31.68 -16.82 18.88
N ILE A 558 -32.33 -17.99 18.87
CA ILE A 558 -32.34 -18.97 17.78
C ILE A 558 -33.13 -18.44 16.58
N ILE A 559 -32.51 -18.40 15.40
CA ILE A 559 -33.22 -18.37 14.10
C ILE A 559 -32.93 -19.68 13.36
N GLY A 560 -33.89 -20.61 13.41
CA GLY A 560 -33.97 -21.77 12.51
C GLY A 560 -33.32 -23.09 12.98
N ASN A 561 -34.18 -24.08 13.23
CA ASN A 561 -33.97 -25.52 13.50
C ASN A 561 -33.08 -25.91 14.71
N SER A 562 -33.68 -26.71 15.60
CA SER A 562 -33.30 -26.97 16.99
C SER A 562 -31.95 -27.67 17.19
N VAL A 563 -31.07 -27.05 17.98
CA VAL A 563 -29.92 -27.67 18.65
C VAL A 563 -30.16 -27.61 20.16
N THR A 564 -30.18 -28.76 20.84
CA THR A 564 -30.11 -28.82 22.32
C THR A 564 -28.66 -29.07 22.72
N SER A 565 -27.99 -28.08 23.31
CA SER A 565 -26.65 -28.22 23.89
C SER A 565 -26.74 -28.52 25.39
N GLY A 566 -25.79 -29.31 25.89
CA GLY A 566 -25.57 -29.52 27.31
C GLY A 566 -24.08 -29.74 27.57
N PHE A 567 -23.49 -28.97 28.49
CA PHE A 567 -22.07 -29.08 28.84
C PHE A 567 -21.88 -30.02 30.05
N ARG A 568 -20.87 -30.89 30.00
CA ARG A 568 -20.39 -31.66 31.17
C ARG A 568 -18.92 -31.36 31.42
N HIS A 569 -18.61 -30.90 32.64
CA HIS A 569 -17.25 -30.73 33.13
C HIS A 569 -16.61 -32.10 33.39
N VAL A 570 -15.46 -32.38 32.78
CA VAL A 570 -14.70 -33.61 33.01
C VAL A 570 -13.59 -33.29 34.02
N ASN A 571 -13.77 -33.68 35.27
CA ASN A 571 -12.75 -33.49 36.31
C ASN A 571 -11.64 -34.54 36.19
N GLY A 572 -10.40 -34.07 36.09
CA GLY A 572 -9.21 -34.87 36.37
C GLY A 572 -8.11 -34.64 35.35
N LEU A 573 -7.35 -33.54 35.50
CA LEU A 573 -5.94 -33.29 35.16
C LEU A 573 -5.63 -31.82 35.54
N GLY A 574 -4.38 -31.47 35.86
CA GLY A 574 -3.99 -30.24 36.57
C GLY A 574 -4.34 -28.89 35.89
N PRO A 575 -4.02 -27.75 36.53
CA PRO A 575 -4.56 -26.41 36.22
C PRO A 575 -4.21 -25.81 34.85
N ALA A 576 -3.50 -26.54 33.99
CA ALA A 576 -3.01 -26.08 32.68
C ALA A 576 -3.81 -26.63 31.48
N MET A 577 -4.86 -27.43 31.69
CA MET A 577 -5.70 -27.95 30.61
C MET A 577 -7.16 -28.03 31.05
N GLN A 578 -8.04 -27.27 30.39
CA GLN A 578 -9.49 -27.46 30.49
C GLN A 578 -10.01 -28.10 29.21
N PHE A 579 -10.75 -29.21 29.34
CA PHE A 579 -11.40 -29.90 28.23
C PHE A 579 -12.89 -29.63 28.28
N TYR A 580 -13.45 -29.12 27.18
CA TYR A 580 -14.89 -28.98 27.00
C TYR A 580 -15.37 -29.94 25.92
N LEU A 581 -16.34 -30.80 26.26
CA LEU A 581 -16.96 -31.72 25.31
C LEU A 581 -18.26 -31.09 24.80
N VAL A 582 -18.30 -30.73 23.52
CA VAL A 582 -19.52 -30.28 22.85
C VAL A 582 -20.12 -31.48 22.11
N THR A 583 -21.35 -31.83 22.44
CA THR A 583 -22.07 -32.94 21.80
C THR A 583 -23.20 -32.37 20.96
N ALA A 584 -23.17 -32.58 19.65
CA ALA A 584 -24.27 -32.23 18.76
C ALA A 584 -25.04 -33.51 18.38
N HIS A 585 -26.37 -33.46 18.51
CA HIS A 585 -27.26 -34.51 18.01
C HIS A 585 -27.91 -34.03 16.72
N TYR A 586 -27.74 -34.79 15.64
CA TYR A 586 -28.49 -34.63 14.40
C TYR A 586 -29.60 -35.68 14.36
N GLU A 587 -30.84 -35.28 14.02
CA GLU A 587 -31.93 -36.21 13.67
C GLU A 587 -31.88 -36.61 12.19
#